data_AF-A0A365T7X2-F1
#
_entry.id   AF-A0A365T7X2-F1
#
_cell.length_a   1.000
_cell.length_b   1.000
_cell.length_c   1.000
_cell.angle_alpha   90.00
_cell.angle_beta   90.00
_cell.angle_gamma   90.00
#
_symmetry.space_group_name_H-M   'P 1'
#
loop_
_entity.id
_entity.type
_entity.pdbx_description
1 polymer ?
#
loop_
_entity_poly.entity_id
_entity_poly.type
_entity_poly.pdbx_seq_one_letter_code
_entity_poly.pdbx_strand_id
1 'polypeptide(L)'
;MVELHDEVIAKANDRGEMMSAADFLRFIEEYHHEDRPGVPRELVEAYAERLADQERASFDADALIASVDERLTDDETWTKDALYAVDSNRISTCPLRWHEELQGTTDLSEFVAVMQKGVDMPDRAPGVRREQVLNAAIVIAGMDRETASDRLQAQRHDGNVASKAGQSRNANVYVPDEEGWEPAETKEDVAAQSEESGAAESDAKEGADVETDAETAADEAVSEVEVNENEAGSNAETSTESDETSDIEDEPATMPDEEEPATTPQVDDDDRDTSTDSAGDEERDA
;
A
#
# COMPACT_ATOMS: atom_id res chain seq x y z
N MET A 1 -17.15 20.98 -3.80
CA MET A 1 -16.27 21.01 -2.61
C MET A 1 -16.17 19.57 -2.14
N VAL A 2 -14.97 19.03 -2.14
CA VAL A 2 -14.73 17.62 -1.79
C VAL A 2 -14.62 17.52 -0.27
N GLU A 3 -15.18 16.48 0.33
CA GLU A 3 -15.06 16.23 1.77
C GLU A 3 -13.70 15.61 2.04
N LEU A 4 -12.97 16.13 3.03
CA LEU A 4 -11.62 15.68 3.40
C LEU A 4 -11.65 15.14 4.83
N HIS A 5 -11.05 13.99 5.07
CA HIS A 5 -10.96 13.35 6.39
C HIS A 5 -9.78 13.91 7.19
N ASP A 6 -10.08 14.42 8.38
CA ASP A 6 -9.09 14.97 9.31
C ASP A 6 -8.05 13.91 9.74
N GLU A 7 -8.38 12.60 9.74
CA GLU A 7 -7.40 11.54 10.03
C GLU A 7 -6.28 11.45 8.99
N VAL A 8 -6.58 11.66 7.70
CA VAL A 8 -5.56 11.67 6.63
C VAL A 8 -4.62 12.85 6.84
N ILE A 9 -5.19 14.02 7.12
CA ILE A 9 -4.45 15.27 7.38
C ILE A 9 -3.57 15.12 8.63
N ALA A 10 -4.09 14.52 9.70
CA ALA A 10 -3.33 14.24 10.92
C ALA A 10 -2.17 13.27 10.67
N LYS A 11 -2.42 12.12 10.01
CA LYS A 11 -1.39 11.14 9.64
C LYS A 11 -0.31 11.74 8.73
N ALA A 12 -0.66 12.67 7.84
CA ALA A 12 0.28 13.37 6.98
C ALA A 12 1.16 14.35 7.77
N ASN A 13 0.57 15.18 8.62
CA ASN A 13 1.30 16.10 9.51
C ASN A 13 2.25 15.36 10.47
N ASP A 14 1.82 14.23 11.05
CA ASP A 14 2.64 13.42 11.97
C ASP A 14 3.89 12.82 11.30
N ARG A 15 3.89 12.67 9.95
CA ARG A 15 5.03 12.19 9.17
C ARG A 15 5.83 13.31 8.50
N GLY A 16 5.18 14.41 8.16
CA GLY A 16 5.77 15.55 7.44
C GLY A 16 6.54 15.10 6.19
N GLU A 17 7.74 15.65 6.01
CA GLU A 17 8.66 15.36 4.89
C GLU A 17 9.06 13.88 4.74
N MET A 18 8.86 13.03 5.77
CA MET A 18 9.13 11.59 5.68
C MET A 18 7.99 10.80 5.04
N MET A 19 6.88 11.46 4.68
CA MET A 19 5.76 10.81 4.00
C MET A 19 6.07 10.57 2.52
N SER A 20 6.02 9.31 2.09
CA SER A 20 6.09 8.96 0.67
C SER A 20 4.75 9.20 -0.03
N ALA A 21 4.77 9.48 -1.34
CA ALA A 21 3.55 9.60 -2.15
C ALA A 21 2.68 8.32 -2.09
N ALA A 22 3.31 7.14 -2.05
CA ALA A 22 2.61 5.86 -1.88
C ALA A 22 1.98 5.68 -0.50
N ASP A 23 2.63 6.15 0.58
CA ASP A 23 2.02 6.18 1.91
C ASP A 23 0.85 7.15 1.99
N PHE A 24 0.98 8.33 1.38
CA PHE A 24 -0.07 9.34 1.33
C PHE A 24 -1.31 8.83 0.59
N LEU A 25 -1.13 8.32 -0.63
CA LEU A 25 -2.23 7.76 -1.42
C LEU A 25 -2.89 6.57 -0.69
N ARG A 26 -2.10 5.67 -0.08
CA ARG A 26 -2.64 4.56 0.72
C ARG A 26 -3.55 5.06 1.84
N PHE A 27 -3.21 6.15 2.53
CA PHE A 27 -4.10 6.70 3.56
C PHE A 27 -5.36 7.32 2.95
N ILE A 28 -5.27 7.97 1.79
CA ILE A 28 -6.48 8.44 1.12
C ILE A 28 -7.37 7.24 0.75
N GLU A 29 -6.81 6.15 0.21
CA GLU A 29 -7.56 4.91 -0.07
C GLU A 29 -8.15 4.24 1.18
N GLU A 30 -7.45 4.28 2.33
CA GLU A 30 -7.90 3.71 3.63
C GLU A 30 -9.11 4.46 4.24
N TYR A 31 -9.30 5.75 3.92
CA TYR A 31 -10.41 6.56 4.46
C TYR A 31 -11.47 6.92 3.42
N HIS A 32 -11.12 7.03 2.13
CA HIS A 32 -12.06 7.26 1.02
C HIS A 32 -12.32 5.99 0.21
N HIS A 33 -12.97 5.02 0.83
CA HIS A 33 -13.54 3.88 0.11
C HIS A 33 -14.77 4.32 -0.70
N GLU A 34 -14.57 4.57 -2.00
CA GLU A 34 -15.64 4.74 -2.99
C GLU A 34 -15.98 3.39 -3.66
N ASP A 35 -17.17 3.29 -4.29
CA ASP A 35 -17.60 2.12 -5.07
C ASP A 35 -16.77 1.86 -6.36
N ARG A 36 -15.59 2.50 -6.52
CA ARG A 36 -14.72 2.43 -7.71
C ARG A 36 -13.24 2.30 -7.32
N PRO A 37 -12.44 1.50 -8.05
CA PRO A 37 -11.00 1.38 -7.84
C PRO A 37 -10.24 2.71 -7.78
N GLY A 38 -9.38 2.87 -6.78
CA GLY A 38 -8.44 4.00 -6.64
C GLY A 38 -9.09 5.36 -6.37
N VAL A 39 -8.23 6.35 -6.14
CA VAL A 39 -8.59 7.71 -5.72
C VAL A 39 -8.68 8.65 -6.92
N PRO A 40 -9.69 9.55 -7.03
CA PRO A 40 -9.67 10.65 -7.99
C PRO A 40 -8.43 11.53 -7.82
N ARG A 41 -7.75 11.88 -8.91
CA ARG A 41 -6.59 12.78 -8.87
C ARG A 41 -6.91 14.12 -8.19
N GLU A 42 -8.08 14.69 -8.48
CA GLU A 42 -8.61 15.92 -7.88
C GLU A 42 -8.72 15.85 -6.33
N LEU A 43 -8.96 14.66 -5.76
CA LEU A 43 -9.01 14.47 -4.31
C LEU A 43 -7.59 14.45 -3.72
N VAL A 44 -6.61 13.86 -4.42
CA VAL A 44 -5.19 13.89 -4.02
C VAL A 44 -4.67 15.33 -4.02
N GLU A 45 -4.99 16.09 -5.06
CA GLU A 45 -4.66 17.52 -5.20
C GLU A 45 -5.30 18.35 -4.08
N ALA A 46 -6.61 18.17 -3.81
CA ALA A 46 -7.31 18.86 -2.73
C ALA A 46 -6.72 18.57 -1.33
N TYR A 47 -6.25 17.35 -1.06
CA TYR A 47 -5.53 17.07 0.19
C TYR A 47 -4.14 17.73 0.25
N ALA A 48 -3.42 17.78 -0.87
CA ALA A 48 -2.11 18.42 -0.93
C ALA A 48 -2.21 19.93 -0.68
N GLU A 49 -3.13 20.62 -1.36
CA GLU A 49 -3.46 22.04 -1.11
C GLU A 49 -3.83 22.27 0.37
N ARG A 50 -4.74 21.44 0.91
CA ARG A 50 -5.20 21.53 2.30
C ARG A 50 -4.10 21.34 3.35
N LEU A 51 -3.00 20.66 3.00
CA LEU A 51 -1.80 20.50 3.83
C LEU A 51 -0.86 21.70 3.70
N ALA A 52 -0.62 22.21 2.49
CA ALA A 52 0.19 23.40 2.26
C ALA A 52 -0.39 24.67 2.92
N ASP A 53 -1.73 24.78 3.01
CA ASP A 53 -2.44 25.85 3.71
C ASP A 53 -2.22 25.90 5.24
N GLN A 54 -1.49 24.94 5.83
CA GLN A 54 -1.31 24.86 7.28
C GLN A 54 -0.03 25.54 7.74
N GLU A 55 -0.14 26.59 8.57
CA GLU A 55 0.99 27.36 9.14
C GLU A 55 2.09 26.53 9.84
N ARG A 56 1.85 25.24 10.12
CA ARG A 56 2.79 24.33 10.79
C ARG A 56 3.41 23.28 9.88
N ALA A 57 2.96 23.14 8.64
CA ALA A 57 3.41 22.09 7.76
C ALA A 57 4.61 22.58 6.93
N SER A 58 5.75 21.86 6.99
CA SER A 58 6.82 22.01 5.98
C SER A 58 6.51 21.23 4.70
N PHE A 59 5.22 21.17 4.34
CA PHE A 59 4.69 20.28 3.32
C PHE A 59 4.59 21.00 1.98
N ASP A 60 5.39 20.55 1.02
CA ASP A 60 5.39 21.05 -0.36
C ASP A 60 4.40 20.24 -1.20
N ALA A 61 3.24 20.85 -1.48
CA ALA A 61 2.18 20.23 -2.28
C ALA A 61 2.62 19.97 -3.73
N ASP A 62 3.35 20.91 -4.35
CA ASP A 62 3.84 20.76 -5.72
C ASP A 62 4.84 19.60 -5.82
N ALA A 63 5.74 19.47 -4.83
CA ALA A 63 6.68 18.36 -4.75
C ALA A 63 5.97 17.01 -4.52
N LEU A 64 4.89 16.97 -3.74
CA LEU A 64 4.08 15.75 -3.57
C LEU A 64 3.41 15.35 -4.89
N ILE A 65 2.74 16.27 -5.59
CA ILE A 65 2.03 15.96 -6.84
C ILE A 65 3.04 15.55 -7.93
N ALA A 66 4.18 16.21 -8.03
CA ALA A 66 5.27 15.78 -8.91
C ALA A 66 5.80 14.38 -8.54
N SER A 67 5.86 14.04 -7.25
CA SER A 67 6.25 12.72 -6.74
C SER A 67 5.20 11.63 -7.02
N VAL A 68 3.92 11.99 -7.09
CA VAL A 68 2.83 11.11 -7.55
C VAL A 68 2.98 10.85 -9.06
N ASP A 69 3.14 11.90 -9.87
CA ASP A 69 3.30 11.79 -11.33
C ASP A 69 4.55 11.00 -11.73
N GLU A 70 5.67 11.17 -11.03
CA GLU A 70 6.92 10.40 -11.26
C GLU A 70 6.72 8.88 -11.05
N ARG A 71 5.80 8.47 -10.16
CA ARG A 71 5.57 7.06 -9.78
C ARG A 71 4.41 6.41 -10.51
N LEU A 72 3.66 7.16 -11.32
CA LEU A 72 2.48 6.67 -12.01
C LEU A 72 2.87 5.74 -13.16
N THR A 73 2.35 4.51 -13.14
CA THR A 73 2.50 3.50 -14.20
C THR A 73 1.14 2.91 -14.59
N ASP A 74 1.03 2.44 -15.82
CA ASP A 74 -0.06 1.63 -16.36
C ASP A 74 0.24 0.10 -16.31
N ASP A 75 1.35 -0.31 -15.71
CA ASP A 75 1.71 -1.73 -15.53
C ASP A 75 0.67 -2.51 -14.70
N GLU A 76 0.30 -3.70 -15.16
CA GLU A 76 -0.53 -4.65 -14.38
C GLU A 76 0.27 -5.42 -13.31
N THR A 77 1.60 -5.28 -13.31
CA THR A 77 2.53 -6.00 -12.43
C THR A 77 2.90 -5.14 -11.22
N TRP A 78 2.85 -5.72 -10.02
CA TRP A 78 3.18 -4.97 -8.81
C TRP A 78 4.69 -4.69 -8.69
N THR A 79 5.00 -3.42 -8.49
CA THR A 79 6.34 -2.87 -8.31
C THR A 79 6.36 -2.06 -7.01
N LYS A 80 7.47 -2.16 -6.27
CA LYS A 80 7.63 -1.46 -5.00
C LYS A 80 7.61 0.06 -5.22
N ASP A 81 6.81 0.77 -4.42
CA ASP A 81 6.66 2.24 -4.40
C ASP A 81 6.05 2.86 -5.68
N ALA A 82 5.56 2.04 -6.62
CA ALA A 82 4.82 2.49 -7.80
C ALA A 82 3.36 2.84 -7.46
N LEU A 83 2.78 3.71 -8.29
CA LEU A 83 1.36 4.10 -8.26
C LEU A 83 0.70 3.71 -9.58
N TYR A 84 -0.56 3.28 -9.53
CA TYR A 84 -1.21 2.64 -10.66
C TYR A 84 -2.36 3.48 -11.20
N ALA A 85 -2.35 3.76 -12.50
CA ALA A 85 -3.51 4.29 -13.20
C ALA A 85 -4.58 3.18 -13.32
N VAL A 86 -5.68 3.31 -12.58
CA VAL A 86 -6.80 2.33 -12.58
C VAL A 86 -8.03 2.83 -13.34
N ASP A 87 -8.08 4.12 -13.64
CA ASP A 87 -9.01 4.76 -14.58
C ASP A 87 -8.33 6.04 -15.10
N SER A 88 -8.88 6.59 -16.18
CA SER A 88 -8.59 7.86 -16.84
C SER A 88 -8.18 9.03 -15.93
N ASN A 89 -8.70 9.07 -14.70
CA ASN A 89 -8.37 10.08 -13.68
C ASN A 89 -8.31 9.49 -12.25
N ARG A 90 -7.98 8.19 -12.12
CA ARG A 90 -7.88 7.52 -10.80
C ARG A 90 -6.55 6.80 -10.62
N ILE A 91 -6.00 6.98 -9.43
CA ILE A 91 -4.69 6.45 -9.02
C ILE A 91 -4.86 5.55 -7.81
N SER A 92 -4.23 4.37 -7.81
CA SER A 92 -4.26 3.42 -6.69
C SER A 92 -2.85 2.98 -6.28
N THR A 93 -2.69 2.51 -5.04
CA THR A 93 -1.48 1.79 -4.63
C THR A 93 -1.47 0.32 -5.05
N CYS A 94 -2.57 -0.17 -5.65
CA CYS A 94 -2.72 -1.53 -6.18
C CYS A 94 -2.93 -1.52 -7.72
N PRO A 95 -2.32 -2.44 -8.49
CA PRO A 95 -2.56 -2.57 -9.93
C PRO A 95 -4.04 -2.81 -10.27
N LEU A 96 -4.49 -2.31 -11.43
CA LEU A 96 -5.87 -2.47 -11.91
C LEU A 96 -6.33 -3.94 -11.86
N ARG A 97 -5.49 -4.85 -12.36
CA ARG A 97 -5.74 -6.29 -12.37
C ARG A 97 -6.08 -6.88 -10.98
N TRP A 98 -5.51 -6.34 -9.90
CA TRP A 98 -5.87 -6.79 -8.55
C TRP A 98 -7.25 -6.33 -8.13
N HIS A 99 -7.65 -5.10 -8.49
CA HIS A 99 -9.03 -4.65 -8.28
C HIS A 99 -10.00 -5.54 -9.06
N GLU A 100 -9.71 -5.86 -10.32
CA GLU A 100 -10.58 -6.71 -11.14
C GLU A 100 -10.69 -8.16 -10.64
N GLU A 101 -9.58 -8.80 -10.25
CA GLU A 101 -9.59 -10.20 -9.76
C GLU A 101 -10.06 -10.33 -8.30
N LEU A 102 -9.99 -9.27 -7.47
CA LEU A 102 -10.26 -9.33 -6.03
C LEU A 102 -11.46 -8.48 -5.57
N GLN A 103 -12.16 -7.78 -6.46
CA GLN A 103 -13.37 -7.05 -6.10
C GLN A 103 -14.45 -7.99 -5.56
N GLY A 104 -14.96 -7.69 -4.37
CA GLY A 104 -16.05 -8.43 -3.74
C GLY A 104 -15.64 -9.72 -3.03
N THR A 105 -14.37 -10.18 -3.13
CA THR A 105 -13.88 -11.24 -2.25
C THR A 105 -13.38 -10.67 -0.92
N THR A 106 -13.46 -11.51 0.11
CA THR A 106 -12.86 -11.27 1.42
C THR A 106 -11.89 -12.39 1.79
N ASP A 107 -11.61 -13.34 0.90
CA ASP A 107 -10.72 -14.46 1.19
C ASP A 107 -9.25 -14.07 0.98
N LEU A 108 -8.46 -13.97 2.06
CA LEU A 108 -7.07 -13.52 1.94
C LEU A 108 -6.13 -14.58 1.34
N SER A 109 -6.59 -15.83 1.17
CA SER A 109 -5.87 -16.82 0.36
C SER A 109 -6.04 -16.53 -1.13
N GLU A 110 -7.21 -16.04 -1.58
CA GLU A 110 -7.39 -15.56 -2.96
C GLU A 110 -6.52 -14.31 -3.22
N PHE A 111 -6.48 -13.34 -2.29
CA PHE A 111 -5.54 -12.21 -2.37
C PHE A 111 -4.10 -12.70 -2.56
N VAL A 112 -3.62 -13.62 -1.71
CA VAL A 112 -2.26 -14.16 -1.81
C VAL A 112 -2.05 -14.87 -3.17
N ALA A 113 -3.00 -15.68 -3.63
CA ALA A 113 -2.89 -16.39 -4.91
C ALA A 113 -2.84 -15.46 -6.14
N VAL A 114 -3.66 -14.40 -6.16
CA VAL A 114 -3.65 -13.39 -7.25
C VAL A 114 -2.34 -12.60 -7.21
N MET A 115 -1.94 -12.12 -6.04
CA MET A 115 -0.72 -11.34 -5.87
C MET A 115 0.54 -12.17 -6.20
N GLN A 116 0.57 -13.48 -5.91
CA GLN A 116 1.67 -14.36 -6.30
C GLN A 116 1.87 -14.50 -7.82
N LYS A 117 0.78 -14.43 -8.61
CA LYS A 117 0.85 -14.50 -10.08
C LYS A 117 1.36 -13.19 -10.72
N GLY A 118 1.26 -12.07 -10.01
CA GLY A 118 1.51 -10.71 -10.51
C GLY A 118 2.71 -9.99 -9.88
N VAL A 119 3.61 -10.73 -9.21
CA VAL A 119 4.90 -10.21 -8.71
C VAL A 119 6.00 -10.96 -9.44
N ASP A 120 6.97 -10.23 -10.00
CA ASP A 120 8.22 -10.82 -10.49
C ASP A 120 9.07 -11.26 -9.29
N MET A 121 8.86 -12.52 -8.90
CA MET A 121 9.38 -13.10 -7.67
C MET A 121 10.79 -13.63 -7.89
N PRO A 122 11.84 -13.01 -7.30
CA PRO A 122 13.19 -13.59 -7.40
C PRO A 122 13.19 -14.98 -6.74
N ASP A 123 13.69 -15.99 -7.46
CA ASP A 123 13.62 -17.45 -7.20
C ASP A 123 13.87 -17.96 -5.75
N ARG A 124 14.36 -17.11 -4.85
CA ARG A 124 14.85 -17.47 -3.52
C ARG A 124 13.86 -17.25 -2.37
N ALA A 125 12.72 -16.60 -2.59
CA ALA A 125 11.76 -16.30 -1.53
C ALA A 125 10.30 -16.34 -2.03
N PRO A 126 9.66 -17.53 -2.11
CA PRO A 126 8.25 -17.63 -2.46
C PRO A 126 7.34 -16.90 -1.46
N GLY A 127 6.15 -16.50 -1.94
CA GLY A 127 5.14 -15.76 -1.19
C GLY A 127 5.25 -14.23 -1.22
N VAL A 128 4.08 -13.60 -1.13
CA VAL A 128 3.88 -12.14 -1.08
C VAL A 128 4.16 -11.63 0.33
N ARG A 129 4.60 -10.38 0.49
CA ARG A 129 4.84 -9.82 1.83
C ARG A 129 3.53 -9.69 2.60
N ARG A 130 3.47 -10.13 3.86
CA ARG A 130 2.27 -10.00 4.72
C ARG A 130 1.65 -8.60 4.66
N GLU A 131 2.46 -7.55 4.81
CA GLU A 131 1.96 -6.17 4.80
C GLU A 131 1.33 -5.76 3.46
N GLN A 132 1.83 -6.28 2.35
CA GLN A 132 1.30 -6.02 1.01
C GLN A 132 -0.11 -6.62 0.86
N VAL A 133 -0.31 -7.85 1.37
CA VAL A 133 -1.63 -8.52 1.41
C VAL A 133 -2.61 -7.73 2.29
N LEU A 134 -2.17 -7.29 3.47
CA LEU A 134 -3.00 -6.49 4.37
C LEU A 134 -3.35 -5.12 3.76
N ASN A 135 -2.42 -4.45 3.10
CA ASN A 135 -2.68 -3.19 2.41
C ASN A 135 -3.70 -3.39 1.27
N ALA A 136 -3.54 -4.44 0.45
CA ALA A 136 -4.49 -4.75 -0.62
C ALA A 136 -5.88 -5.09 -0.07
N ALA A 137 -5.98 -5.84 1.04
CA ALA A 137 -7.25 -6.16 1.68
C ALA A 137 -7.97 -4.93 2.27
N ILE A 138 -7.20 -3.95 2.77
CA ILE A 138 -7.75 -2.65 3.18
C ILE A 138 -8.29 -1.92 1.95
N VAL A 139 -7.44 -1.68 0.95
CA VAL A 139 -7.78 -0.87 -0.25
C VAL A 139 -8.93 -1.47 -1.07
N ILE A 140 -8.89 -2.77 -1.37
CA ILE A 140 -9.80 -3.42 -2.34
C ILE A 140 -11.06 -3.97 -1.66
N ALA A 141 -10.94 -4.54 -0.45
CA ALA A 141 -12.07 -5.15 0.25
C ALA A 141 -12.64 -4.30 1.40
N GLY A 142 -12.13 -3.08 1.60
CA GLY A 142 -12.60 -2.16 2.64
C GLY A 142 -12.44 -2.69 4.07
N MET A 143 -11.51 -3.61 4.30
CA MET A 143 -11.27 -4.18 5.63
C MET A 143 -10.47 -3.22 6.50
N ASP A 144 -10.80 -3.14 7.78
CA ASP A 144 -9.84 -2.58 8.74
C ASP A 144 -8.62 -3.51 8.90
N ARG A 145 -7.49 -2.94 9.35
CA ARG A 145 -6.21 -3.65 9.45
C ARG A 145 -6.19 -4.74 10.53
N GLU A 146 -7.00 -4.64 11.57
CA GLU A 146 -7.11 -5.64 12.63
C GLU A 146 -7.87 -6.86 12.10
N THR A 147 -9.06 -6.64 11.52
CA THR A 147 -9.87 -7.67 10.84
C THR A 147 -9.08 -8.39 9.74
N ALA A 148 -8.37 -7.66 8.88
CA ALA A 148 -7.53 -8.28 7.85
C ALA A 148 -6.37 -9.10 8.45
N SER A 149 -5.75 -8.60 9.52
CA SER A 149 -4.66 -9.31 10.22
C SER A 149 -5.12 -10.61 10.88
N ASP A 150 -6.25 -10.56 11.58
CA ASP A 150 -6.82 -11.71 12.29
C ASP A 150 -7.34 -12.76 11.31
N ARG A 151 -7.97 -12.34 10.22
CA ARG A 151 -8.43 -13.23 9.15
C ARG A 151 -7.26 -13.94 8.46
N LEU A 152 -6.17 -13.23 8.17
CA LEU A 152 -4.96 -13.83 7.61
C LEU A 152 -4.30 -14.81 8.60
N GLN A 153 -4.38 -14.53 9.90
CA GLN A 153 -3.88 -15.43 10.94
C GLN A 153 -4.75 -16.69 11.08
N ALA A 154 -6.08 -16.57 10.99
CA ALA A 154 -7.00 -17.71 10.98
C ALA A 154 -6.76 -18.60 9.76
N GLN A 155 -6.68 -18.04 8.55
CA GLN A 155 -6.39 -18.81 7.34
C GLN A 155 -5.00 -19.47 7.35
N ARG A 156 -4.02 -18.91 8.08
CA ARG A 156 -2.73 -19.58 8.35
C ARG A 156 -2.83 -20.72 9.34
N HIS A 157 -3.69 -20.61 10.36
CA HIS A 157 -3.96 -21.69 11.29
C HIS A 157 -4.68 -22.86 10.60
N ASP A 158 -5.59 -22.55 9.68
CA ASP A 158 -6.40 -23.53 8.96
C ASP A 158 -5.68 -24.16 7.75
N GLY A 159 -4.46 -23.70 7.43
CA GLY A 159 -3.61 -24.25 6.36
C GLY A 159 -3.86 -23.67 4.96
N ASN A 160 -4.87 -22.82 4.78
CA ASN A 160 -5.19 -22.17 3.50
C ASN A 160 -4.11 -21.17 3.05
N VAL A 161 -3.33 -20.63 4.01
CA VAL A 161 -2.16 -19.78 3.74
C VAL A 161 -0.97 -20.31 4.52
N ALA A 162 0.16 -20.51 3.84
CA ALA A 162 1.41 -20.93 4.42
C ALA A 162 2.39 -19.75 4.59
N SER A 163 3.46 -19.99 5.34
CA SER A 163 4.52 -19.02 5.62
C SER A 163 5.82 -19.75 5.94
N LYS A 164 6.96 -19.25 5.46
CA LYS A 164 8.24 -19.91 5.73
C LYS A 164 8.60 -19.84 7.22
N ALA A 165 8.89 -21.00 7.82
CA ALA A 165 9.28 -21.11 9.23
C ALA A 165 10.54 -20.27 9.53
N GLY A 166 10.63 -19.78 10.77
CA GLY A 166 11.76 -18.96 11.25
C GLY A 166 11.73 -17.48 10.84
N GLN A 167 10.86 -17.05 9.91
CA GLN A 167 10.66 -15.64 9.63
C GLN A 167 9.62 -15.00 10.56
N SER A 168 9.88 -13.76 10.94
CA SER A 168 9.17 -13.04 12.02
C SER A 168 7.79 -12.51 11.60
N ARG A 169 7.24 -11.51 12.29
CA ARG A 169 5.90 -10.93 12.01
C ARG A 169 5.70 -10.51 10.55
N ASN A 170 6.80 -10.25 9.82
CA ASN A 170 6.87 -9.76 8.45
C ASN A 170 7.23 -10.86 7.42
N ALA A 171 7.07 -12.15 7.75
CA ALA A 171 7.31 -13.25 6.83
C ALA A 171 6.47 -13.11 5.53
N ASN A 172 7.03 -13.61 4.42
CA ASN A 172 6.26 -13.84 3.19
C ASN A 172 5.20 -14.92 3.43
N VAL A 173 4.02 -14.73 2.82
CA VAL A 173 2.87 -15.64 2.84
C VAL A 173 2.57 -16.14 1.43
N TYR A 174 2.24 -17.42 1.31
CA TYR A 174 1.93 -18.06 0.04
C TYR A 174 0.74 -19.01 0.21
N VAL A 175 -0.05 -19.22 -0.84
CA VAL A 175 -0.96 -20.36 -0.89
C VAL A 175 -0.12 -21.61 -1.18
N PRO A 176 -0.26 -22.71 -0.42
CA PRO A 176 0.36 -23.97 -0.79
C PRO A 176 -0.34 -24.55 -2.03
N ASP A 177 0.41 -24.76 -3.11
CA ASP A 177 -0.12 -25.45 -4.30
C ASP A 177 -0.58 -26.88 -3.96
N GLU A 178 -1.63 -27.36 -4.63
CA GLU A 178 -2.16 -28.74 -4.45
C GLU A 178 -1.11 -29.83 -4.75
N GLU A 179 -0.10 -29.51 -5.56
CA GLU A 179 1.01 -30.39 -5.89
C GLU A 179 2.03 -30.53 -4.74
N GLY A 180 1.79 -29.87 -3.60
CA GLY A 180 2.53 -30.05 -2.37
C GLY A 180 3.95 -29.50 -2.48
N TRP A 181 4.08 -28.18 -2.60
CA TRP A 181 5.39 -27.51 -2.46
C TRP A 181 5.93 -27.70 -1.04
N GLU A 182 6.59 -28.84 -0.82
CA GLU A 182 7.53 -29.03 0.29
C GLU A 182 8.70 -28.05 0.04
N PRO A 183 8.90 -27.03 0.89
CA PRO A 183 9.88 -25.98 0.64
C PRO A 183 11.26 -26.63 0.56
N ALA A 184 11.80 -26.73 -0.67
CA ALA A 184 12.98 -27.51 -1.02
C ALA A 184 13.98 -27.54 0.13
N GLU A 185 14.06 -28.70 0.80
CA GLU A 185 14.73 -28.82 2.10
C GLU A 185 16.10 -28.18 2.00
N THR A 186 16.30 -27.11 2.78
CA THR A 186 17.57 -26.41 2.81
C THR A 186 18.62 -27.45 3.17
N LYS A 187 19.71 -27.55 2.41
CA LYS A 187 20.69 -28.66 2.55
C LYS A 187 21.36 -28.73 3.93
N GLU A 188 21.13 -27.74 4.79
CA GLU A 188 21.47 -27.72 6.21
C GLU A 188 20.50 -28.56 7.08
N ASP A 189 19.20 -28.61 6.78
CA ASP A 189 18.23 -29.43 7.52
C ASP A 189 18.47 -30.93 7.30
N VAL A 190 18.86 -31.32 6.08
CA VAL A 190 19.27 -32.70 5.74
C VAL A 190 20.58 -33.10 6.44
N ALA A 191 21.43 -32.13 6.80
CA ALA A 191 22.62 -32.40 7.61
C ALA A 191 22.26 -32.74 9.06
N ALA A 192 21.28 -32.05 9.65
CA ALA A 192 20.81 -32.30 11.02
C ALA A 192 20.14 -33.67 11.19
N GLN A 193 19.38 -34.14 10.19
CA GLN A 193 18.77 -35.49 10.25
C GLN A 193 19.75 -36.64 10.00
N SER A 194 20.95 -36.36 9.48
CA SER A 194 21.97 -37.39 9.22
C SER A 194 22.76 -37.83 10.46
N GLU A 195 22.68 -37.10 11.58
CA GLU A 195 23.48 -37.39 12.78
C GLU A 195 22.78 -38.32 13.81
N GLU A 196 21.45 -38.49 13.78
CA GLU A 196 20.74 -39.33 14.77
C GLU A 196 20.79 -40.84 14.48
N SER A 197 21.26 -41.26 13.29
CA SER A 197 21.44 -42.68 12.94
C SER A 197 22.82 -43.27 13.31
N GLY A 198 23.66 -42.50 14.02
CA GLY A 198 25.07 -42.80 14.32
C GLY A 198 25.37 -43.39 15.71
N ALA A 199 24.55 -44.29 16.24
CA ALA A 199 24.81 -44.90 17.55
C ALA A 199 25.96 -45.95 17.54
N ALA A 200 27.20 -45.52 17.80
CA ALA A 200 28.31 -46.42 18.15
C ALA A 200 29.44 -45.75 18.98
N GLU A 201 29.53 -46.13 20.27
CA GLU A 201 30.74 -46.21 21.13
C GLU A 201 31.91 -45.21 21.00
N SER A 202 32.06 -44.31 21.98
CA SER A 202 33.23 -44.19 22.90
C SER A 202 33.00 -42.98 23.85
N ASP A 203 33.01 -43.05 25.18
CA ASP A 203 33.99 -43.56 26.18
C ASP A 203 35.14 -42.58 26.52
N ALA A 204 35.22 -42.24 27.82
CA ALA A 204 36.31 -41.59 28.58
C ALA A 204 36.79 -40.13 28.31
N LYS A 205 36.32 -39.18 29.14
CA LYS A 205 37.09 -38.25 30.05
C LYS A 205 36.21 -37.06 30.43
N GLU A 206 35.96 -36.70 31.70
CA GLU A 206 36.81 -36.54 32.89
C GLU A 206 37.84 -35.40 32.82
N GLY A 207 37.52 -34.30 33.52
CA GLY A 207 38.46 -33.35 34.10
C GLY A 207 38.77 -32.08 33.30
N ALA A 208 38.25 -30.93 33.76
CA ALA A 208 39.04 -29.72 34.04
C ALA A 208 38.16 -28.58 34.58
N ASP A 209 38.23 -28.33 35.88
CA ASP A 209 37.87 -27.04 36.48
C ASP A 209 38.74 -25.92 35.90
N VAL A 210 38.13 -24.79 35.52
CA VAL A 210 38.82 -23.50 35.42
C VAL A 210 37.91 -22.43 36.03
N GLU A 211 38.21 -22.08 37.27
CA GLU A 211 37.86 -20.78 37.82
C GLU A 211 38.78 -19.73 37.18
N THR A 212 38.23 -18.61 36.72
CA THR A 212 39.00 -17.37 36.52
C THR A 212 38.23 -16.20 37.10
N ASP A 213 38.73 -15.75 38.25
CA ASP A 213 38.35 -14.52 38.96
C ASP A 213 38.49 -13.23 38.13
N ALA A 214 37.52 -12.35 38.37
CA ALA A 214 37.66 -10.94 38.79
C ALA A 214 38.43 -9.88 37.95
N GLU A 215 38.13 -8.62 38.33
CA GLU A 215 38.90 -7.37 38.13
C GLU A 215 39.00 -6.81 36.68
N THR A 216 38.83 -5.51 36.38
CA THR A 216 38.85 -4.29 37.21
C THR A 216 38.53 -3.06 36.32
N ALA A 217 38.10 -1.93 36.93
CA ALA A 217 38.04 -0.54 36.42
C ALA A 217 37.34 -0.25 35.06
N ALA A 218 36.28 0.56 34.99
CA ALA A 218 36.21 2.00 35.28
C ALA A 218 37.00 2.88 34.27
N ASP A 219 36.26 3.71 33.52
CA ASP A 219 36.74 5.02 33.07
C ASP A 219 35.57 6.00 32.97
N GLU A 220 35.81 7.24 33.37
CA GLU A 220 34.85 8.36 33.30
C GLU A 220 34.95 9.05 31.95
N ALA A 221 33.82 9.37 31.33
CA ALA A 221 33.77 10.41 30.30
C ALA A 221 32.46 11.20 30.41
N VAL A 222 32.49 12.24 31.25
CA VAL A 222 31.46 13.27 31.31
C VAL A 222 31.57 14.14 30.05
N SER A 223 30.48 14.26 29.28
CA SER A 223 30.34 15.28 28.23
C SER A 223 29.16 16.18 28.57
N GLU A 224 29.44 17.22 29.35
CA GLU A 224 28.62 18.43 29.37
C GLU A 224 28.75 19.13 28.01
N VAL A 225 27.64 19.33 27.30
CA VAL A 225 27.59 20.25 26.14
C VAL A 225 26.36 21.15 26.27
N GLU A 226 26.65 22.32 26.83
CA GLU A 226 26.12 23.64 26.47
C GLU A 226 24.61 23.77 26.18
N VAL A 227 23.91 24.18 27.24
CA VAL A 227 22.64 24.91 27.13
C VAL A 227 22.89 26.21 26.36
N ASN A 228 22.27 26.37 25.20
CA ASN A 228 22.35 27.61 24.41
C ASN A 228 21.09 28.46 24.64
N GLU A 229 21.03 29.14 25.79
CA GLU A 229 20.06 30.21 26.03
C GLU A 229 20.40 31.40 25.13
N ASN A 230 19.62 31.65 24.09
CA ASN A 230 19.72 32.89 23.31
C ASN A 230 18.52 33.79 23.61
N GLU A 231 18.79 34.86 24.35
CA GLU A 231 17.78 35.82 24.80
C GLU A 231 17.16 36.67 23.67
N ALA A 232 15.90 37.03 23.89
CA ALA A 232 15.27 38.31 23.56
C ALA A 232 15.91 39.21 22.46
N GLY A 233 15.39 39.11 21.24
CA GLY A 233 15.51 40.14 20.21
C GLY A 233 14.18 40.89 20.01
N SER A 234 13.96 41.99 20.74
CA SER A 234 12.84 42.90 20.45
C SER A 234 13.07 43.66 19.14
N ASN A 235 12.09 43.64 18.24
CA ASN A 235 11.78 44.74 17.32
C ASN A 235 10.25 44.76 17.18
N ALA A 236 9.52 45.75 17.69
CA ALA A 236 9.54 47.16 17.33
C ALA A 236 8.97 47.42 15.92
N GLU A 237 7.65 47.55 15.89
CA GLU A 237 6.90 48.58 15.14
C GLU A 237 7.49 49.10 13.81
N THR A 238 6.91 48.67 12.69
CA THR A 238 6.63 49.58 11.58
C THR A 238 5.24 49.34 11.02
N SER A 239 4.30 50.23 11.32
CA SER A 239 3.10 50.41 10.52
C SER A 239 3.50 50.82 9.10
N THR A 240 2.92 50.18 8.09
CA THR A 240 2.76 50.81 6.77
C THR A 240 1.31 50.63 6.35
N GLU A 241 0.54 51.71 6.53
CA GLU A 241 -0.73 51.87 5.83
C GLU A 241 -0.43 52.00 4.33
N SER A 242 -0.95 51.07 3.52
CA SER A 242 -1.09 51.26 2.08
C SER A 242 -2.56 51.10 1.73
N ASP A 243 -3.25 52.23 1.83
CA ASP A 243 -4.51 52.52 1.19
C ASP A 243 -4.29 52.43 -0.34
N GLU A 244 -4.86 51.41 -0.99
CA GLU A 244 -5.00 51.42 -2.45
C GLU A 244 -6.40 50.93 -2.82
N THR A 245 -7.32 51.90 -2.89
CA THR A 245 -8.67 51.74 -3.43
C THR A 245 -8.58 51.51 -4.94
N SER A 246 -8.53 50.25 -5.36
CA SER A 246 -8.72 49.90 -6.76
C SER A 246 -10.21 49.86 -7.10
N ASP A 247 -10.67 50.90 -7.81
CA ASP A 247 -11.91 50.88 -8.59
C ASP A 247 -12.01 49.55 -9.37
N ILE A 248 -13.01 48.73 -9.03
CA ILE A 248 -13.49 47.66 -9.91
C ILE A 248 -14.67 48.26 -10.66
N GLU A 249 -14.46 48.55 -11.94
CA GLU A 249 -15.48 49.11 -12.82
C GLU A 249 -16.64 48.11 -13.00
N ASP A 250 -17.86 48.63 -12.89
CA ASP A 250 -19.13 47.92 -13.07
C ASP A 250 -19.31 47.56 -14.55
N GLU A 251 -18.77 46.43 -15.00
CA GLU A 251 -19.02 45.94 -16.36
C GLU A 251 -20.44 45.36 -16.49
N PRO A 252 -21.30 45.91 -17.37
CA PRO A 252 -22.69 45.50 -17.46
C PRO A 252 -22.86 44.12 -18.10
N ALA A 253 -23.79 43.34 -17.55
CA ALA A 253 -24.15 42.01 -18.01
C ALA A 253 -24.49 41.98 -19.52
N THR A 254 -23.60 41.37 -20.31
CA THR A 254 -23.91 40.97 -21.69
C THR A 254 -24.59 39.61 -21.65
N MET A 255 -25.91 39.59 -21.89
CA MET A 255 -26.61 38.34 -22.21
C MET A 255 -26.40 37.98 -23.69
N PRO A 256 -25.94 36.76 -24.00
CA PRO A 256 -26.09 36.18 -25.33
C PRO A 256 -27.40 35.39 -25.44
N ASP A 257 -28.08 35.63 -26.57
CA ASP A 257 -29.21 34.97 -27.23
C ASP A 257 -29.75 33.59 -26.80
N GLU A 258 -31.07 33.47 -26.99
CA GLU A 258 -31.80 32.23 -27.26
C GLU A 258 -31.50 31.67 -28.67
N GLU A 259 -30.95 30.46 -28.83
CA GLU A 259 -31.02 29.52 -29.98
C GLU A 259 -30.24 28.23 -29.60
N GLU A 260 -30.55 26.97 -29.95
CA GLU A 260 -31.76 26.27 -30.45
C GLU A 260 -31.77 24.86 -29.77
N PRO A 261 -32.92 24.18 -29.58
CA PRO A 261 -32.96 22.83 -29.03
C PRO A 261 -32.43 21.78 -30.03
N ALA A 262 -31.19 21.31 -29.82
CA ALA A 262 -30.58 20.27 -30.64
C ALA A 262 -31.20 18.88 -30.39
N THR A 263 -32.14 18.52 -31.27
CA THR A 263 -32.59 17.16 -31.65
C THR A 263 -31.76 15.98 -31.10
N THR A 264 -32.31 15.25 -30.12
CA THR A 264 -31.89 13.87 -29.85
C THR A 264 -32.26 12.96 -31.02
N PRO A 265 -31.33 12.20 -31.62
CA PRO A 265 -31.69 11.14 -32.55
C PRO A 265 -32.38 10.01 -31.79
N GLN A 266 -33.58 9.62 -32.24
CA GLN A 266 -34.09 8.28 -31.97
C GLN A 266 -33.10 7.28 -32.58
N VAL A 267 -32.64 6.33 -31.78
CA VAL A 267 -32.03 5.09 -32.29
C VAL A 267 -33.11 4.02 -32.14
N ASP A 268 -33.47 3.43 -33.27
CA ASP A 268 -34.56 2.47 -33.36
C ASP A 268 -34.28 1.17 -32.59
N ASP A 269 -35.32 0.61 -31.97
CA ASP A 269 -35.38 -0.80 -31.56
C ASP A 269 -35.24 -1.70 -32.81
N ASP A 270 -34.03 -2.21 -33.07
CA ASP A 270 -33.79 -3.29 -34.05
C ASP A 270 -33.99 -4.66 -33.38
N ASP A 271 -35.20 -5.20 -33.52
CA ASP A 271 -35.54 -6.60 -33.21
C ASP A 271 -34.49 -7.57 -33.79
N ARG A 272 -33.58 -8.10 -32.94
CA ARG A 272 -32.78 -9.28 -33.27
C ARG A 272 -33.32 -10.55 -32.62
N ASP A 273 -34.40 -10.98 -33.24
CA ASP A 273 -34.77 -12.35 -33.58
C ASP A 273 -34.05 -13.49 -32.84
N THR A 274 -34.88 -14.29 -32.17
CA THR A 274 -34.52 -15.58 -31.59
C THR A 274 -34.07 -16.57 -32.67
N SER A 275 -32.85 -17.09 -32.57
CA SER A 275 -32.44 -18.30 -33.30
C SER A 275 -31.82 -19.31 -32.35
N THR A 276 -32.69 -20.05 -31.67
CA THR A 276 -32.38 -21.41 -31.23
C THR A 276 -32.15 -22.28 -32.46
N ASP A 277 -30.92 -22.76 -32.67
CA ASP A 277 -30.67 -23.86 -33.60
C ASP A 277 -29.84 -24.95 -32.91
N SER A 278 -30.47 -26.13 -32.86
CA SER A 278 -29.95 -27.45 -33.20
C SER A 278 -28.49 -27.78 -32.81
N ALA A 279 -28.25 -28.68 -31.85
CA ALA A 279 -28.45 -30.14 -31.95
C ALA A 279 -27.52 -30.84 -32.96
N GLY A 280 -26.46 -31.45 -32.42
CA GLY A 280 -25.58 -32.48 -32.98
C GLY A 280 -24.70 -32.97 -31.83
N ASP A 281 -24.68 -34.22 -31.37
CA ASP A 281 -25.03 -35.51 -31.98
C ASP A 281 -24.10 -35.93 -33.14
N GLU A 282 -22.94 -36.49 -32.75
CA GLU A 282 -22.15 -37.54 -33.41
C GLU A 282 -21.12 -37.99 -32.35
N GLU A 283 -21.30 -39.09 -31.62
CA GLU A 283 -21.01 -40.49 -31.98
C GLU A 283 -19.60 -40.74 -32.56
N ARG A 284 -18.79 -41.49 -31.79
CA ARG A 284 -17.68 -42.39 -32.23
C ARG A 284 -16.39 -41.69 -32.69
N ASP A 285 -15.21 -42.32 -32.60
CA ASP A 285 -14.88 -43.76 -32.66
C ASP A 285 -13.96 -44.28 -31.54
N ALA A 286 -13.73 -45.60 -31.57
CA ALA A 286 -13.04 -46.43 -30.55
C ALA A 286 -11.50 -46.55 -30.71
#